data_AF-A0A919RFK8-F1
#
_entry.id   AF-A0A919RFK8-F1
#
_cell.length_a   1.000
_cell.length_b   1.000
_cell.length_c   1.000
_cell.angle_alpha   90.00
_cell.angle_beta   90.00
_cell.angle_gamma   90.00
#
_symmetry.space_group_name_H-M   'P 1'
#
loop_
_entity.id
_entity.type
_entity.pdbx_description
1 polymer ?
#
loop_
_entity_poly.entity_id
_entity_poly.type
_entity_poly.pdbx_seq_one_letter_code
_entity_poly.pdbx_strand_id
1 'polypeptide(L)'
;MGHSRSTVILFLVAGGALLVGVVYFAPWPVWALLVTVILVAAAVVLSRRAFHGRSISAAPETPRPYIPVAPVQRQESPVERVALPSSVEDYDFLLSATVIWTSTRTVMNESIGNPAALAVEAILARARRITQQRPPGRASLVQHELSGALGIMQPDATSRLQVMAESITLILPERDQERLEKLASVRKDKAVWEHERKYEQSRREYLGDDVLKDMGSTVVWWLTRNDDHVEKTVQDIGLLAQLSAAANNKEIPEGFYPVTGEPPMTQSSEPDPGFSSAFPPGFSAETSPADCFEAFLRSLDFQEDDPQRSLFTAQVAEHVMQHGRREVADEILRRFDASPPMPDPANE
;
A
#
# COMPACT_ATOMS: atom_id res chain seq x y z
N MET A 1 46.98 19.37 20.50
CA MET A 1 47.33 18.23 19.62
C MET A 1 48.59 17.56 20.16
N GLY A 2 48.46 16.50 20.97
CA GLY A 2 49.62 15.85 21.60
C GLY A 2 49.35 14.43 22.10
N HIS A 3 48.07 14.07 22.29
CA HIS A 3 47.67 12.76 22.81
C HIS A 3 47.76 11.61 21.80
N SER A 4 47.66 11.86 20.48
CA SER A 4 47.61 10.77 19.48
C SER A 4 48.95 10.11 19.16
N ARG A 5 50.07 10.82 19.34
CA ARG A 5 51.40 10.24 19.11
C ARG A 5 51.85 9.35 20.28
N SER A 6 51.47 9.72 21.50
CA SER A 6 51.80 8.96 22.71
C SER A 6 51.06 7.62 22.75
N THR A 7 49.77 7.60 22.34
CA THR A 7 49.00 6.36 22.28
C THR A 7 49.51 5.40 21.21
N VAL A 8 49.90 5.88 20.04
CA VAL A 8 50.44 5.02 18.96
C VAL A 8 51.78 4.40 19.36
N ILE A 9 52.67 5.15 20.01
CA ILE A 9 53.94 4.62 20.50
C ILE A 9 53.69 3.59 21.62
N LEU A 10 52.76 3.88 22.54
CA LEU A 10 52.40 2.96 23.62
C LEU A 10 51.83 1.63 23.07
N PHE A 11 50.95 1.68 22.06
CA PHE A 11 50.39 0.49 21.41
C PHE A 11 51.46 -0.32 20.67
N LEU A 12 52.43 0.35 20.04
CA LEU A 12 53.49 -0.31 19.28
C LEU A 12 54.50 -1.00 20.21
N VAL A 13 54.84 -0.35 21.33
CA VAL A 13 55.70 -0.93 22.37
C VAL A 13 54.98 -2.07 23.11
N ALA A 14 53.71 -1.89 23.48
CA ALA A 14 52.91 -2.93 24.14
C ALA A 14 52.68 -4.14 23.23
N GLY A 15 52.40 -3.92 21.94
CA GLY A 15 52.26 -4.99 20.94
C GLY A 15 53.56 -5.76 20.72
N GLY A 16 54.70 -5.06 20.66
CA GLY A 16 56.02 -5.68 20.57
C GLY A 16 56.38 -6.52 21.80
N ALA A 17 56.14 -6.01 23.00
CA ALA A 17 56.39 -6.72 24.25
C ALA A 17 55.52 -7.98 24.40
N LEU A 18 54.25 -7.89 23.99
CA LEU A 18 53.33 -9.04 23.99
C LEU A 18 53.77 -10.12 22.99
N LEU A 19 54.28 -9.71 21.82
CA LEU A 19 54.80 -10.63 20.81
C LEU A 19 56.07 -11.35 21.29
N VAL A 20 56.98 -10.64 21.97
CA VAL A 20 58.19 -11.23 22.57
C VAL A 20 57.82 -12.21 23.69
N GLY A 21 56.85 -11.88 24.55
CA GLY A 21 56.36 -12.78 25.59
C GLY A 21 55.77 -14.08 25.05
N VAL A 22 55.01 -14.00 23.94
CA VAL A 22 54.43 -15.17 23.27
C VAL A 22 55.49 -16.04 22.60
N VAL A 23 56.58 -15.47 22.08
CA VAL A 23 57.71 -16.23 21.50
C VAL A 23 58.51 -16.96 22.58
N TYR A 24 58.62 -16.40 23.79
CA TYR A 24 59.47 -16.97 24.84
C TYR A 24 58.78 -18.04 25.71
N PHE A 25 57.45 -17.95 25.88
CA PHE A 25 56.70 -18.83 26.79
C PHE A 25 55.81 -19.89 26.11
N ALA A 26 55.62 -19.81 24.78
CA ALA A 26 54.71 -20.74 24.10
C ALA A 26 55.44 -22.00 23.61
N PRO A 27 54.95 -23.22 23.93
CA PRO A 27 55.47 -24.43 23.33
C PRO A 27 55.31 -24.41 21.81
N TRP A 28 56.15 -25.21 21.16
CA TRP A 28 56.67 -25.05 19.81
C TRP A 28 55.68 -24.96 18.62
N PRO A 29 54.35 -25.21 18.70
CA PRO A 29 53.47 -24.98 17.55
C PRO A 29 52.77 -23.61 17.48
N VAL A 30 52.67 -22.82 18.56
CA VAL A 30 51.76 -21.64 18.56
C VAL A 30 52.42 -20.38 17.97
N TRP A 31 53.71 -20.16 18.24
CA TRP A 31 54.44 -19.00 17.71
C TRP A 31 54.59 -19.07 16.18
N ALA A 32 54.78 -20.27 15.62
CA ALA A 32 54.83 -20.50 14.18
C ALA A 32 53.49 -20.16 13.47
N LEU A 33 52.36 -20.47 14.11
CA LEU A 33 51.04 -20.12 13.57
C LEU A 33 50.78 -18.61 13.59
N LEU A 34 51.21 -17.91 14.64
CA LEU A 34 51.06 -16.45 14.69
C LEU A 34 51.94 -15.74 13.66
N VAL A 35 53.18 -16.20 13.49
CA VAL A 35 54.09 -15.64 12.46
C VAL A 35 53.52 -15.87 11.06
N THR A 36 52.97 -17.05 10.77
CA THR A 36 52.37 -17.32 9.46
C THR A 36 51.12 -16.48 9.21
N VAL A 37 50.23 -16.31 10.20
CA VAL A 37 49.05 -15.43 10.07
C VAL A 37 49.46 -13.98 9.83
N ILE A 38 50.47 -13.48 10.54
CA ILE A 38 50.99 -12.11 10.33
C ILE A 38 51.58 -11.95 8.93
N LEU A 39 52.33 -12.94 8.45
CA LEU A 39 52.97 -12.90 7.14
C LEU A 39 51.93 -12.96 6.00
N VAL A 40 50.88 -13.76 6.15
CA VAL A 40 49.75 -13.82 5.22
C VAL A 40 48.97 -12.50 5.23
N ALA A 41 48.66 -11.95 6.40
CA ALA A 41 47.98 -10.66 6.51
C ALA A 41 48.81 -9.53 5.88
N ALA A 42 50.13 -9.50 6.11
CA ALA A 42 51.04 -8.55 5.50
C ALA A 42 51.08 -8.69 3.98
N ALA A 43 51.10 -9.93 3.45
CA ALA A 43 51.06 -10.18 2.01
C ALA A 43 49.72 -9.74 1.38
N VAL A 44 48.59 -9.93 2.06
CA VAL A 44 47.27 -9.46 1.62
C VAL A 44 47.21 -7.92 1.62
N VAL A 45 47.76 -7.26 2.63
CA VAL A 45 47.83 -5.79 2.68
C VAL A 45 48.77 -5.25 1.61
N LEU A 46 49.95 -5.86 1.40
CA LEU A 46 50.90 -5.45 0.36
C LEU A 46 50.33 -5.64 -1.04
N SER A 47 49.65 -6.76 -1.30
CA SER A 47 49.01 -7.01 -2.59
C SER A 47 47.85 -6.04 -2.85
N ARG A 48 47.01 -5.75 -1.85
CA ARG A 48 45.97 -4.71 -1.96
C ARG A 48 46.58 -3.32 -2.20
N ARG A 49 47.70 -2.97 -1.56
CA ARG A 49 48.43 -1.74 -1.86
C ARG A 49 49.12 -1.74 -3.22
N ALA A 50 49.59 -2.87 -3.73
CA ALA A 50 50.17 -2.96 -5.07
C ALA A 50 49.09 -2.80 -6.16
N PHE A 51 47.88 -3.31 -5.91
CA PHE A 51 46.74 -3.18 -6.83
C PHE A 51 46.00 -1.83 -6.72
N HIS A 52 45.97 -1.18 -5.55
CA HIS A 52 45.34 0.15 -5.37
C HIS A 52 46.34 1.34 -5.38
N GLY A 53 47.63 1.08 -5.22
CA GLY A 53 48.69 2.09 -5.10
C GLY A 53 49.42 2.41 -6.40
N ARG A 54 48.91 1.95 -7.55
CA ARG A 54 49.34 2.46 -8.86
C ARG A 54 48.64 3.80 -9.16
N SER A 55 48.61 4.70 -8.18
CA SER A 55 48.49 6.13 -8.44
C SER A 55 49.81 6.54 -9.08
N ILE A 56 49.74 6.91 -10.34
CA ILE A 56 50.83 7.41 -11.17
C ILE A 56 51.57 8.48 -10.36
N SER A 57 52.77 8.15 -9.88
CA SER A 57 53.71 9.15 -9.39
C SER A 57 54.15 9.93 -10.61
N ALA A 58 53.62 11.13 -10.79
CA ALA A 58 54.02 12.04 -11.85
C ALA A 58 55.50 12.39 -11.64
N ALA A 59 56.38 11.73 -12.40
CA ALA A 59 57.69 12.27 -12.68
C ALA A 59 57.49 13.62 -13.40
N PRO A 60 58.35 14.63 -13.20
CA PRO A 60 58.26 15.87 -13.94
C PRO A 60 58.32 15.56 -15.44
N GLU A 61 57.19 15.74 -16.12
CA GLU A 61 57.03 15.40 -17.52
C GLU A 61 57.94 16.32 -18.36
N THR A 62 58.88 15.72 -19.08
CA THR A 62 59.36 16.34 -20.31
C THR A 62 58.15 16.58 -21.22
N PRO A 63 57.99 17.77 -21.84
CA PRO A 63 56.82 18.06 -22.66
C PRO A 63 56.70 17.02 -23.78
N ARG A 64 55.78 16.05 -23.60
CA ARG A 64 55.46 15.11 -24.66
C ARG A 64 54.69 15.89 -25.71
N PRO A 65 55.01 15.72 -27.01
CA PRO A 65 54.18 16.27 -28.07
C PRO A 65 52.73 15.84 -27.84
N TYR A 66 51.80 16.79 -27.82
CA TYR A 66 50.38 16.51 -27.75
C TYR A 66 50.00 15.68 -28.98
N ILE A 67 49.83 14.37 -28.79
CA ILE A 67 49.21 13.50 -29.79
C ILE A 67 47.71 13.59 -29.54
N PRO A 68 46.91 14.14 -30.48
CA PRO A 68 45.46 14.09 -30.36
C PRO A 68 45.04 12.63 -30.19
N VAL A 69 44.36 12.30 -29.09
CA VAL A 69 43.78 10.96 -28.90
C VAL A 69 42.76 10.77 -30.01
N ALA A 70 43.04 9.87 -30.95
CA ALA A 70 42.08 9.54 -32.00
C ALA A 70 40.75 9.12 -31.35
N PRO A 71 39.60 9.68 -31.78
CA PRO A 71 38.32 9.32 -31.20
C PRO A 71 38.09 7.81 -31.37
N VAL A 72 37.84 7.11 -30.26
CA VAL A 72 37.44 5.70 -30.31
C VAL A 72 36.11 5.66 -31.06
N GLN A 73 36.11 5.07 -32.26
CA GLN A 73 34.92 4.99 -33.10
C GLN A 73 33.91 4.02 -32.46
N ARG A 74 33.02 4.56 -31.63
CA ARG A 74 31.89 3.84 -31.02
C ARG A 74 30.83 3.62 -32.09
N GLN A 75 30.40 2.38 -32.25
CA GLN A 75 29.34 2.04 -33.19
C GLN A 75 28.03 1.88 -32.43
N GLU A 76 26.94 2.39 -33.02
CA GLU A 76 25.61 2.41 -32.43
C GLU A 76 24.68 1.46 -33.20
N SER A 77 23.81 0.75 -32.50
CA SER A 77 22.84 -0.16 -33.09
C SER A 77 21.54 -0.11 -32.28
N PRO A 78 20.43 0.41 -32.85
CA PRO A 78 19.17 0.51 -32.13
C PRO A 78 18.50 -0.86 -32.01
N VAL A 79 17.83 -1.07 -30.88
CA VAL A 79 16.98 -2.22 -30.59
C VAL A 79 15.61 -1.70 -30.19
N GLU A 80 14.58 -2.14 -30.89
CA GLU A 80 13.21 -1.66 -30.69
C GLU A 80 12.26 -2.79 -30.30
N ARG A 81 11.54 -2.59 -29.18
CA ARG A 81 10.43 -3.41 -28.72
C ARG A 81 10.68 -4.93 -28.76
N VAL A 82 11.84 -5.36 -28.29
CA VAL A 82 12.16 -6.79 -28.19
C VAL A 82 11.49 -7.37 -26.94
N ALA A 83 10.72 -8.44 -27.12
CA ALA A 83 10.07 -9.16 -26.04
C ALA A 83 11.09 -9.90 -25.16
N LEU A 84 11.03 -9.64 -23.85
CA LEU A 84 11.84 -10.28 -22.83
C LEU A 84 10.93 -10.92 -21.78
N PRO A 85 11.14 -12.20 -21.43
CA PRO A 85 10.30 -12.89 -20.46
C PRO A 85 10.41 -12.27 -19.06
N SER A 86 9.27 -12.14 -18.38
CA SER A 86 9.21 -11.79 -16.96
C SER A 86 9.29 -13.03 -16.06
N SER A 87 9.20 -12.86 -14.75
CA SER A 87 9.11 -13.97 -13.79
C SER A 87 7.75 -14.68 -13.76
N VAL A 88 6.75 -14.15 -14.46
CA VAL A 88 5.39 -14.71 -14.53
C VAL A 88 5.16 -15.15 -15.96
N GLU A 89 4.62 -16.36 -16.12
CA GLU A 89 4.24 -16.90 -17.43
C GLU A 89 3.25 -15.98 -18.15
N ASP A 90 3.35 -15.93 -19.48
CA ASP A 90 2.50 -15.12 -20.37
C ASP A 90 2.63 -13.59 -20.22
N TYR A 91 3.61 -13.09 -19.46
CA TYR A 91 3.94 -11.66 -19.38
C TYR A 91 5.36 -11.41 -19.89
N ASP A 92 5.45 -10.65 -20.98
CA ASP A 92 6.70 -10.21 -21.58
C ASP A 92 6.88 -8.69 -21.44
N PHE A 93 8.09 -8.26 -21.09
CA PHE A 93 8.49 -6.87 -21.19
C PHE A 93 8.94 -6.54 -22.60
N LEU A 94 8.67 -5.32 -23.06
CA LEU A 94 9.19 -4.80 -24.33
C LEU A 94 10.37 -3.88 -24.03
N LEU A 95 11.56 -4.31 -24.45
CA LEU A 95 12.80 -3.54 -24.33
C LEU A 95 13.06 -2.73 -25.60
N SER A 96 13.35 -1.45 -25.43
CA SER A 96 13.95 -0.59 -26.45
C SER A 96 15.23 0.05 -25.90
N ALA A 97 16.33 0.01 -26.65
CA ALA A 97 17.60 0.58 -26.23
C ALA A 97 18.52 0.86 -27.42
N THR A 98 19.49 1.75 -27.25
CA THR A 98 20.59 1.96 -28.20
C THR A 98 21.82 1.21 -27.73
N VAL A 99 22.24 0.20 -28.48
CA VAL A 99 23.43 -0.59 -28.16
C VAL A 99 24.66 0.11 -28.69
N ILE A 100 25.63 0.36 -27.82
CA ILE A 100 26.93 0.96 -28.14
C ILE A 100 28.01 -0.10 -27.99
N TRP A 101 28.84 -0.28 -29.01
CA TRP A 101 29.90 -1.28 -28.96
C TRP A 101 31.20 -0.80 -29.59
N THR A 102 32.30 -1.45 -29.16
CA THR A 102 33.66 -1.22 -29.67
C THR A 102 34.40 -2.55 -29.79
N SER A 103 35.17 -2.73 -30.87
CA SER A 103 35.97 -3.94 -31.06
C SER A 103 37.18 -3.95 -30.13
N THR A 104 37.44 -5.06 -29.46
CA THR A 104 38.65 -5.20 -28.63
C THR A 104 39.86 -5.34 -29.55
N ARG A 105 40.86 -4.47 -29.35
CA ARG A 105 42.06 -4.30 -30.18
C ARG A 105 42.90 -5.57 -30.40
N THR A 106 42.64 -6.63 -29.64
CA THR A 106 43.41 -7.89 -29.62
C THR A 106 43.15 -8.79 -30.83
N VAL A 107 42.03 -8.64 -31.55
CA VAL A 107 41.67 -9.54 -32.66
C VAL A 107 41.54 -8.76 -33.97
N MET A 108 42.63 -8.15 -34.43
CA MET A 108 42.66 -7.40 -35.69
C MET A 108 42.54 -8.28 -36.96
N ASN A 109 42.40 -9.62 -36.86
CA ASN A 109 42.62 -10.48 -38.02
C ASN A 109 41.62 -11.63 -38.25
N GLU A 110 40.49 -11.66 -37.53
CA GLU A 110 39.36 -12.51 -37.92
C GLU A 110 38.16 -11.62 -38.23
N SER A 111 37.70 -11.68 -39.48
CA SER A 111 36.50 -10.96 -39.92
C SER A 111 35.28 -11.50 -39.17
N ILE A 112 34.85 -10.78 -38.14
CA ILE A 112 33.56 -11.03 -37.50
C ILE A 112 32.49 -10.68 -38.53
N GLY A 113 31.72 -11.68 -38.98
CA GLY A 113 30.76 -11.48 -40.07
C GLY A 113 29.72 -10.40 -39.78
N ASN A 114 29.19 -10.34 -38.56
CA ASN A 114 28.26 -9.29 -38.12
C ASN A 114 28.47 -8.91 -36.64
N PRO A 115 29.34 -7.92 -36.34
CA PRO A 115 29.60 -7.50 -34.97
C PRO A 115 28.41 -6.79 -34.31
N ALA A 116 27.55 -6.13 -35.09
CA ALA A 116 26.35 -5.48 -34.55
C ALA A 116 25.33 -6.50 -34.00
N ALA A 117 25.07 -7.60 -34.72
CA ALA A 117 24.18 -8.66 -34.24
C ALA A 117 24.71 -9.31 -32.95
N LEU A 118 26.03 -9.55 -32.88
CA LEU A 118 26.67 -10.11 -31.69
C LEU A 118 26.55 -9.16 -30.48
N ALA A 119 26.70 -7.85 -30.70
CA ALA A 119 26.52 -6.85 -29.67
C ALA A 119 25.06 -6.82 -29.15
N VAL A 120 24.08 -6.83 -30.05
CA VAL A 120 22.65 -6.88 -29.68
C VAL A 120 22.33 -8.15 -28.89
N GLU A 121 22.79 -9.32 -29.36
CA GLU A 121 22.58 -10.59 -28.67
C GLU A 121 23.17 -10.57 -27.25
N ALA A 122 24.38 -10.03 -27.08
CA ALA A 122 25.03 -9.92 -25.76
C ALA A 122 24.20 -9.06 -24.78
N ILE A 123 23.63 -7.94 -25.25
CA ILE A 123 22.76 -7.09 -24.45
C ILE A 123 21.43 -7.79 -24.13
N LEU A 124 20.79 -8.42 -25.12
CA LEU A 124 19.54 -9.15 -24.91
C LEU A 124 19.71 -10.32 -23.94
N ALA A 125 20.83 -11.05 -24.01
CA ALA A 125 21.13 -12.13 -23.08
C ALA A 125 21.32 -11.62 -21.65
N ARG A 126 21.99 -10.46 -21.47
CA ARG A 126 22.15 -9.82 -20.16
C ARG A 126 20.82 -9.31 -19.62
N ALA A 127 20.03 -8.63 -20.46
CA ALA A 127 18.71 -8.12 -20.11
C ALA A 127 17.74 -9.25 -19.73
N ARG A 128 17.74 -10.36 -20.48
CA ARG A 128 16.95 -11.57 -20.21
C ARG A 128 17.25 -12.13 -18.82
N ARG A 129 18.53 -12.24 -18.45
CA ARG A 129 18.94 -12.77 -17.14
C ARG A 129 18.35 -11.99 -15.97
N ILE A 130 18.18 -10.68 -16.15
CA ILE A 130 17.58 -9.78 -15.14
C ILE A 130 16.05 -9.91 -15.19
N THR A 131 15.45 -9.69 -16.36
CA THR A 131 13.99 -9.65 -16.54
C THR A 131 13.26 -10.94 -16.13
N GLN A 132 13.86 -12.11 -16.37
CA GLN A 132 13.28 -13.41 -15.99
C GLN A 132 13.07 -13.59 -14.47
N GLN A 133 13.77 -12.81 -13.65
CA GLN A 133 13.67 -12.90 -12.19
C GLN A 133 12.75 -11.81 -11.61
N ARG A 134 12.18 -10.94 -12.46
CA ARG A 134 11.44 -9.77 -12.02
C ARG A 134 9.94 -9.87 -12.32
N PRO A 135 9.07 -9.49 -11.36
CA PRO A 135 7.64 -9.50 -11.59
C PRO A 135 7.22 -8.38 -12.56
N PRO A 136 6.21 -8.62 -13.40
CA PRO A 136 5.77 -7.66 -14.44
C PRO A 136 5.12 -6.38 -13.86
N GLY A 137 4.58 -6.43 -12.64
CA GLY A 137 3.86 -5.32 -12.03
C GLY A 137 4.72 -4.12 -11.60
N ARG A 138 6.05 -4.14 -11.80
CA ARG A 138 6.96 -3.03 -11.44
C ARG A 138 7.94 -2.68 -12.57
N ALA A 139 7.44 -2.54 -13.80
CA ALA A 139 8.26 -2.29 -14.99
C ALA A 139 9.25 -1.11 -14.83
N SER A 140 8.82 0.02 -14.25
CA SER A 140 9.69 1.19 -14.03
C SER A 140 10.89 0.89 -13.13
N LEU A 141 10.72 0.07 -12.09
CA LEU A 141 11.81 -0.32 -11.21
C LEU A 141 12.82 -1.21 -11.95
N VAL A 142 12.32 -2.14 -12.75
CA VAL A 142 13.15 -3.04 -13.57
C VAL A 142 13.89 -2.25 -14.64
N GLN A 143 13.27 -1.22 -15.22
CA GLN A 143 13.94 -0.30 -16.15
C GLN A 143 15.16 0.36 -15.50
N HIS A 144 15.03 0.91 -14.28
CA HIS A 144 16.16 1.51 -13.59
C HIS A 144 17.28 0.52 -13.30
N GLU A 145 16.94 -0.71 -12.91
CA GLU A 145 17.91 -1.78 -12.72
C GLU A 145 18.65 -2.14 -14.02
N LEU A 146 17.91 -2.29 -15.12
CA LEU A 146 18.49 -2.54 -16.44
C LEU A 146 19.39 -1.39 -16.89
N SER A 147 18.99 -0.13 -16.67
CA SER A 147 19.81 1.03 -16.97
C SER A 147 21.17 0.99 -16.26
N GLY A 148 21.19 0.60 -14.98
CA GLY A 148 22.45 0.43 -14.25
C GLY A 148 23.28 -0.76 -14.74
N ALA A 149 22.65 -1.89 -15.05
CA ALA A 149 23.35 -3.12 -15.42
C ALA A 149 23.86 -3.14 -16.87
N LEU A 150 23.13 -2.50 -17.79
CA LEU A 150 23.48 -2.44 -19.21
C LEU A 150 24.30 -1.17 -19.55
N GLY A 151 24.26 -0.13 -18.70
CA GLY A 151 25.01 1.12 -18.88
C GLY A 151 26.51 1.04 -18.58
N ILE A 152 27.05 -0.17 -18.39
CA ILE A 152 28.49 -0.39 -18.17
C ILE A 152 29.06 -1.17 -19.35
N MET A 153 30.14 -0.66 -19.93
CA MET A 153 30.88 -1.32 -21.00
C MET A 153 31.51 -2.63 -20.49
N GLN A 154 31.09 -3.76 -21.07
CA GLN A 154 31.50 -5.09 -20.66
C GLN A 154 31.74 -5.98 -21.88
N PRO A 155 32.65 -6.96 -21.80
CA PRO A 155 32.91 -7.87 -22.91
C PRO A 155 31.69 -8.75 -23.24
N ASP A 156 31.53 -9.08 -24.52
CA ASP A 156 30.61 -10.13 -24.95
C ASP A 156 31.10 -11.53 -24.52
N ALA A 157 30.27 -12.57 -24.71
CA ALA A 157 30.59 -13.95 -24.34
C ALA A 157 31.85 -14.52 -25.06
N THR A 158 32.14 -14.04 -26.26
CA THR A 158 33.34 -14.36 -27.05
C THR A 158 34.54 -13.46 -26.73
N SER A 159 34.38 -12.46 -25.86
CA SER A 159 35.38 -11.44 -25.51
C SER A 159 35.96 -10.65 -26.70
N ARG A 160 35.23 -10.63 -27.83
CA ARG A 160 35.66 -9.94 -29.05
C ARG A 160 35.21 -8.47 -29.05
N LEU A 161 33.99 -8.21 -28.59
CA LEU A 161 33.42 -6.87 -28.49
C LEU A 161 33.29 -6.43 -27.03
N GLN A 162 33.43 -5.13 -26.80
CA GLN A 162 32.98 -4.45 -25.60
C GLN A 162 31.64 -3.79 -25.91
N VAL A 163 30.62 -4.07 -25.08
CA VAL A 163 29.23 -3.72 -25.34
C VAL A 163 28.59 -3.05 -24.13
N MET A 164 27.78 -2.02 -24.40
CA MET A 164 26.99 -1.24 -23.46
C MET A 164 25.65 -0.89 -24.11
N ALA A 165 24.65 -0.49 -23.33
CA ALA A 165 23.43 0.11 -23.86
C ALA A 165 23.12 1.45 -23.20
N GLU A 166 22.57 2.37 -23.98
CA GLU A 166 22.05 3.68 -23.57
C GLU A 166 20.56 3.81 -23.93
N SER A 167 19.90 4.83 -23.38
CA SER A 167 18.49 5.14 -23.65
C SER A 167 17.54 3.95 -23.46
N ILE A 168 17.73 3.22 -22.35
CA ILE A 168 17.00 1.97 -22.06
C ILE A 168 15.58 2.29 -21.59
N THR A 169 14.62 1.75 -22.32
CA THR A 169 13.19 1.85 -22.04
C THR A 169 12.63 0.45 -21.92
N LEU A 170 11.90 0.18 -20.83
CA LEU A 170 11.25 -1.10 -20.59
C LEU A 170 9.77 -0.83 -20.29
N ILE A 171 8.90 -1.33 -21.15
CA ILE A 171 7.45 -1.18 -20.99
C ILE A 171 6.80 -2.55 -20.88
N LEU A 172 5.68 -2.61 -20.16
CA LEU A 172 4.77 -3.74 -20.22
C LEU A 172 3.66 -3.38 -21.24
N PRO A 173 3.18 -4.32 -22.08
CA PRO A 173 2.02 -4.05 -22.92
C PRO A 173 0.84 -3.53 -22.11
N GLU A 174 0.16 -2.50 -22.60
CA GLU A 174 -0.93 -1.82 -21.88
C GLU A 174 -1.99 -2.80 -21.37
N ARG A 175 -2.41 -3.73 -22.22
CA ARG A 175 -3.39 -4.78 -21.89
C ARG A 175 -2.99 -5.62 -20.69
N ASP A 176 -1.69 -5.89 -20.55
CA ASP A 176 -1.16 -6.70 -19.46
C ASP A 176 -1.01 -5.87 -18.18
N GLN A 177 -0.65 -4.58 -18.32
CA GLN A 177 -0.65 -3.63 -17.21
C GLN A 177 -2.06 -3.49 -16.60
N GLU A 178 -3.08 -3.23 -17.43
CA GLU A 178 -4.48 -3.15 -17.01
C GLU A 178 -4.94 -4.41 -16.28
N ARG A 179 -4.55 -5.59 -16.80
CA ARG A 179 -4.90 -6.88 -16.19
C ARG A 179 -4.26 -7.03 -14.80
N LEU A 180 -2.98 -6.67 -14.65
CA LEU A 180 -2.29 -6.73 -13.37
C LEU A 180 -2.86 -5.73 -12.35
N GLU A 181 -3.22 -4.54 -12.80
CA GLU A 181 -3.88 -3.52 -11.97
C GLU A 181 -5.24 -4.02 -11.46
N LYS A 182 -6.06 -4.62 -12.33
CA LYS A 182 -7.34 -5.25 -11.95
C LYS A 182 -7.15 -6.41 -10.97
N LEU A 183 -6.13 -7.25 -11.17
CA LEU A 183 -5.83 -8.32 -10.22
C LEU A 183 -5.32 -7.78 -8.87
N ALA A 184 -4.62 -6.65 -8.88
CA ALA A 184 -4.19 -5.99 -7.67
C ALA A 184 -5.37 -5.36 -6.91
N SER A 185 -6.34 -4.75 -7.58
CA SER A 185 -7.53 -4.20 -6.94
C SER A 185 -8.36 -5.32 -6.28
N VAL A 186 -8.67 -6.39 -7.01
CA VAL A 186 -9.43 -7.53 -6.48
C VAL A 186 -8.76 -8.14 -5.23
N ARG A 187 -7.43 -8.24 -5.21
CA ARG A 187 -6.70 -8.74 -4.02
C ARG A 187 -6.80 -7.79 -2.83
N LYS A 188 -6.76 -6.47 -3.06
CA LYS A 188 -6.94 -5.47 -2.00
C LYS A 188 -8.36 -5.52 -1.45
N ASP A 189 -9.36 -5.55 -2.33
CA ASP A 189 -10.77 -5.59 -1.95
C ASP A 189 -11.08 -6.85 -1.13
N LYS A 190 -10.56 -8.01 -1.54
CA LYS A 190 -10.65 -9.24 -0.77
C LYS A 190 -10.01 -9.11 0.61
N ALA A 191 -8.83 -8.50 0.71
CA ALA A 191 -8.15 -8.32 1.99
C ALA A 191 -8.93 -7.38 2.93
N VAL A 192 -9.52 -6.30 2.39
CA VAL A 192 -10.41 -5.41 3.13
C VAL A 192 -11.62 -6.18 3.63
N TRP A 193 -12.31 -6.90 2.75
CA TRP A 193 -13.49 -7.69 3.12
C TRP A 193 -13.17 -8.76 4.18
N GLU A 194 -12.04 -9.47 4.06
CA GLU A 194 -11.62 -10.45 5.07
C GLU A 194 -11.35 -9.80 6.43
N HIS A 195 -10.77 -8.59 6.43
CA HIS A 195 -10.53 -7.84 7.66
C HIS A 195 -11.83 -7.36 8.30
N GLU A 196 -12.75 -6.80 7.51
CA GLU A 196 -14.07 -6.37 7.97
C GLU A 196 -14.88 -7.53 8.53
N ARG A 197 -14.91 -8.66 7.81
CA ARG A 197 -15.60 -9.87 8.28
C ARG A 197 -15.03 -10.37 9.61
N LYS A 198 -13.70 -10.42 9.74
CA LYS A 198 -13.04 -10.81 10.99
C LYS A 198 -13.34 -9.82 12.10
N TYR A 199 -13.32 -8.52 11.82
CA TYR A 199 -13.67 -7.49 12.78
C TYR A 199 -15.10 -7.66 13.29
N GLU A 200 -16.07 -7.89 12.40
CA GLU A 200 -17.45 -8.17 12.80
C GLU A 200 -17.58 -9.46 13.61
N GLN A 201 -16.89 -10.53 13.18
CA GLN A 201 -16.93 -11.80 13.89
C GLN A 201 -16.37 -11.66 15.31
N SER A 202 -15.17 -11.06 15.45
CA SER A 202 -14.56 -10.82 16.76
C SER A 202 -15.39 -9.86 17.62
N ARG A 203 -16.09 -8.89 17.01
CA ARG A 203 -17.02 -8.01 17.74
C ARG A 203 -18.23 -8.77 18.24
N ARG A 204 -18.80 -9.70 17.46
CA ARG A 204 -19.92 -10.54 17.89
C ARG A 204 -19.50 -11.50 18.99
N GLU A 205 -18.33 -12.11 18.86
CA GLU A 205 -17.72 -12.99 19.87
C GLU A 205 -17.49 -12.24 21.18
N TYR A 206 -16.84 -11.07 21.13
CA TYR A 206 -16.67 -10.21 22.31
C TYR A 206 -18.00 -9.80 22.96
N LEU A 207 -18.97 -9.36 22.15
CA LEU A 207 -20.28 -8.95 22.69
C LEU A 207 -21.06 -10.13 23.27
N GLY A 208 -21.00 -11.32 22.66
CA GLY A 208 -21.71 -12.50 23.13
C GLY A 208 -21.05 -13.14 24.34
N ASP A 209 -19.77 -13.46 24.21
CA ASP A 209 -19.06 -14.32 25.16
C ASP A 209 -18.44 -13.55 26.34
N ASP A 210 -18.14 -12.26 26.18
CA ASP A 210 -17.56 -11.43 27.25
C ASP A 210 -18.57 -10.43 27.82
N VAL A 211 -19.32 -9.71 26.97
CA VAL A 211 -20.20 -8.63 27.44
C VAL A 211 -21.55 -9.16 27.89
N LEU A 212 -22.28 -9.84 27.01
CA LEU A 212 -23.68 -10.24 27.25
C LEU A 212 -23.81 -11.62 27.88
N LYS A 213 -22.70 -12.28 28.22
CA LYS A 213 -22.65 -13.62 28.84
C LYS A 213 -23.56 -13.75 30.06
N ASP A 214 -23.51 -12.76 30.94
CA ASP A 214 -24.37 -12.64 32.10
C ASP A 214 -24.72 -11.17 32.42
N MET A 215 -25.67 -10.98 33.32
CA MET A 215 -26.12 -9.65 33.75
C MET A 215 -24.97 -8.85 34.38
N GLY A 216 -24.09 -9.50 35.14
CA GLY A 216 -22.96 -8.85 35.81
C GLY A 216 -21.93 -8.32 34.82
N SER A 217 -21.55 -9.13 33.83
CA SER A 217 -20.63 -8.71 32.75
C SER A 217 -21.19 -7.56 31.93
N THR A 218 -22.51 -7.58 31.68
CA THR A 218 -23.21 -6.51 30.94
C THR A 218 -23.19 -5.19 31.72
N VAL A 219 -23.43 -5.24 33.05
CA VAL A 219 -23.39 -4.07 33.94
C VAL A 219 -21.98 -3.47 34.02
N VAL A 220 -20.95 -4.32 34.19
CA VAL A 220 -19.55 -3.85 34.24
C VAL A 220 -19.15 -3.21 32.91
N TRP A 221 -19.53 -3.81 31.78
CA TRP A 221 -19.30 -3.23 30.46
C TRP A 221 -20.01 -1.89 30.28
N TRP A 222 -21.26 -1.78 30.73
CA TRP A 222 -22.03 -0.53 30.67
C TRP A 222 -21.39 0.58 31.50
N LEU A 223 -20.93 0.30 32.72
CA LEU A 223 -20.19 1.25 33.55
C LEU A 223 -18.91 1.72 32.89
N THR A 224 -18.11 0.77 32.38
CA THR A 224 -16.83 1.07 31.71
C THR A 224 -17.03 1.97 30.47
N ARG A 225 -18.19 1.85 29.80
CA ARG A 225 -18.50 2.61 28.59
C ARG A 225 -19.24 3.93 28.84
N ASN A 226 -19.80 4.11 30.03
CA ASN A 226 -20.55 5.31 30.43
C ASN A 226 -19.88 6.00 31.63
N ASP A 227 -18.55 6.08 31.67
CA ASP A 227 -17.77 6.81 32.68
C ASP A 227 -18.24 6.56 34.13
N ASP A 228 -18.53 5.30 34.49
CA ASP A 228 -18.95 4.89 35.82
C ASP A 228 -20.22 5.58 36.37
N HIS A 229 -21.17 5.97 35.51
CA HIS A 229 -22.46 6.53 35.94
C HIS A 229 -23.33 5.46 36.64
N VAL A 230 -23.10 5.25 37.93
CA VAL A 230 -23.73 4.21 38.74
C VAL A 230 -25.24 4.40 38.85
N GLU A 231 -25.73 5.62 39.08
CA GLU A 231 -27.18 5.88 39.25
C GLU A 231 -27.99 5.51 37.99
N LYS A 232 -27.46 5.84 36.81
CA LYS A 232 -28.06 5.46 35.53
C LYS A 232 -28.02 3.96 35.32
N THR A 233 -26.91 3.32 35.67
CA THR A 233 -26.75 1.86 35.57
C THR A 233 -27.76 1.11 36.44
N VAL A 234 -28.05 1.61 37.64
CA VAL A 234 -29.06 1.02 38.53
C VAL A 234 -30.47 1.17 37.94
N GLN A 235 -30.77 2.30 37.30
CA GLN A 235 -32.05 2.51 36.60
C GLN A 235 -32.20 1.56 35.40
N ASP A 236 -31.13 1.37 34.64
CA ASP A 236 -31.12 0.56 33.41
C ASP A 236 -30.93 -0.95 33.68
N ILE A 237 -30.79 -1.38 34.93
CA ILE A 237 -30.41 -2.76 35.27
C ILE A 237 -31.40 -3.81 34.72
N GLY A 238 -32.70 -3.49 34.70
CA GLY A 238 -33.72 -4.35 34.11
C GLY A 238 -33.59 -4.47 32.59
N LEU A 239 -33.23 -3.38 31.91
CA LEU A 239 -32.97 -3.37 30.46
C LEU A 239 -31.71 -4.17 30.12
N LEU A 240 -30.65 -4.04 30.93
CA LEU A 240 -29.42 -4.81 30.77
C LEU A 240 -29.66 -6.31 31.00
N ALA A 241 -30.49 -6.67 31.99
CA ALA A 241 -30.91 -8.05 32.22
C ALA A 241 -31.71 -8.62 31.03
N GLN A 242 -32.62 -7.82 30.46
CA GLN A 242 -33.38 -8.21 29.26
C GLN A 242 -32.48 -8.40 28.03
N LEU A 243 -31.51 -7.51 27.82
CA LEU A 243 -30.54 -7.61 26.72
C LEU A 243 -29.66 -8.86 26.83
N SER A 244 -29.14 -9.16 28.02
CA SER A 244 -28.36 -10.38 28.26
C SER A 244 -29.21 -11.64 28.10
N ALA A 245 -30.45 -11.66 28.59
CA ALA A 245 -31.37 -12.78 28.43
C ALA A 245 -31.71 -13.02 26.94
N ALA A 246 -32.01 -11.97 26.19
CA ALA A 246 -32.29 -12.04 24.76
C ALA A 246 -31.09 -12.53 23.94
N ALA A 247 -29.88 -12.05 24.25
CA ALA A 247 -28.65 -12.46 23.57
C ALA A 247 -28.28 -13.93 23.79
N ASN A 248 -28.73 -14.54 24.90
CA ASN A 248 -28.46 -15.93 25.26
C ASN A 248 -29.66 -16.87 25.04
N ASN A 249 -30.76 -16.39 24.45
CA ASN A 249 -32.02 -17.14 24.31
C ASN A 249 -32.52 -17.72 25.66
N LYS A 250 -32.40 -16.96 26.76
CA LYS A 250 -32.86 -17.35 28.11
C LYS A 250 -34.08 -16.53 28.52
N GLU A 251 -34.88 -17.08 29.44
CA GLU A 251 -35.97 -16.35 30.08
C GLU A 251 -35.42 -15.26 31.02
N ILE A 252 -36.16 -14.16 31.15
CA ILE A 252 -35.79 -13.04 32.02
C ILE A 252 -35.94 -13.49 33.48
N PRO A 253 -34.95 -13.29 34.37
CA PRO A 253 -35.06 -13.67 35.78
C PRO A 253 -36.24 -12.97 36.47
N GLU A 254 -36.92 -13.67 37.39
CA GLU A 254 -38.24 -13.26 37.90
C GLU A 254 -38.29 -11.90 38.65
N GLY A 255 -37.14 -11.31 39.00
CA GLY A 255 -37.03 -9.98 39.60
C GLY A 255 -36.87 -8.82 38.62
N PHE A 256 -36.69 -9.09 37.32
CA PHE A 256 -36.39 -8.08 36.30
C PHE A 256 -37.39 -8.09 35.13
N TYR A 257 -38.54 -8.75 35.29
CA TYR A 257 -39.61 -8.59 34.31
C TYR A 257 -39.90 -7.10 34.14
N PRO A 258 -39.88 -6.58 32.90
CA PRO A 258 -40.41 -5.27 32.67
C PRO A 258 -41.84 -5.29 33.21
N VAL A 259 -42.17 -4.33 34.07
CA VAL A 259 -43.57 -4.08 34.45
C VAL A 259 -44.25 -3.51 33.20
N THR A 260 -44.46 -4.36 32.20
CA THR A 260 -45.46 -4.11 31.15
C THR A 260 -46.79 -4.19 31.88
N GLY A 261 -47.34 -3.03 32.20
CA GLY A 261 -48.68 -2.90 32.71
C GLY A 261 -49.70 -3.32 31.66
N GLU A 262 -49.90 -4.62 31.50
CA GLU A 262 -51.14 -5.20 30.99
C GLU A 262 -51.50 -6.38 31.91
N PRO A 263 -52.57 -6.26 32.71
CA PRO A 263 -53.07 -7.41 33.47
C PRO A 263 -53.57 -8.48 32.48
N PRO A 264 -53.51 -9.77 32.85
CA PRO A 264 -54.00 -10.84 32.00
C PRO A 264 -55.49 -10.61 31.73
N MET A 265 -55.86 -10.44 30.47
CA MET A 265 -57.26 -10.28 30.07
C MET A 265 -58.03 -11.54 30.48
N THR A 266 -58.72 -11.47 31.61
CA THR A 266 -59.88 -12.32 31.90
C THR A 266 -60.91 -12.07 30.81
N GLN A 267 -61.21 -13.12 30.05
CA GLN A 267 -62.29 -13.17 29.08
C GLN A 267 -63.62 -12.89 29.80
N SER A 268 -64.11 -11.67 29.69
CA SER A 268 -65.48 -11.32 30.00
C SER A 268 -66.04 -10.57 28.81
N SER A 269 -66.80 -11.31 28.00
CA SER A 269 -67.56 -10.81 26.87
C SER A 269 -68.69 -9.92 27.37
N GLU A 270 -68.63 -8.62 27.09
CA GLU A 270 -69.82 -7.77 26.91
C GLU A 270 -69.42 -6.57 26.03
N PRO A 271 -70.20 -6.25 24.97
CA PRO A 271 -69.88 -5.15 24.07
C PRO A 271 -70.61 -3.88 24.52
N ASP A 272 -69.89 -2.78 24.71
CA ASP A 272 -70.51 -1.45 24.60
C ASP A 272 -69.50 -0.40 24.07
N PRO A 273 -69.98 0.60 23.32
CA PRO A 273 -69.23 1.30 22.30
C PRO A 273 -68.64 2.62 22.78
N GLY A 274 -67.53 3.01 22.18
CA GLY A 274 -67.04 4.37 22.22
C GLY A 274 -66.01 4.63 23.31
N PHE A 275 -64.77 4.26 23.04
CA PHE A 275 -63.66 5.17 23.33
C PHE A 275 -62.53 4.90 22.35
N SER A 276 -62.28 5.92 21.51
CA SER A 276 -61.22 5.94 20.52
C SER A 276 -59.87 5.86 21.22
N SER A 277 -59.14 4.76 21.03
CA SER A 277 -57.76 4.66 21.45
C SER A 277 -56.90 5.53 20.54
N ALA A 278 -56.48 6.67 21.07
CA ALA A 278 -55.44 7.49 20.48
C ALA A 278 -54.08 6.77 20.63
N PHE A 279 -53.77 5.91 19.67
CA PHE A 279 -52.39 5.56 19.33
C PHE A 279 -51.75 6.74 18.58
N PRO A 280 -50.47 7.08 18.80
CA PRO A 280 -49.75 7.95 17.87
C PRO A 280 -49.71 7.25 16.49
N PRO A 281 -50.07 7.93 15.38
CA PRO A 281 -50.24 7.26 14.09
C PRO A 281 -48.87 6.91 13.51
N GLY A 282 -48.47 5.66 13.68
CA GLY A 282 -47.27 5.09 13.10
C GLY A 282 -47.63 3.99 12.10
N PHE A 283 -47.54 4.33 10.81
CA PHE A 283 -47.46 3.43 9.66
C PHE A 283 -48.73 2.64 9.29
N SER A 284 -49.73 3.36 8.78
CA SER A 284 -50.72 2.79 7.85
C SER A 284 -50.11 2.65 6.45
N ALA A 285 -50.37 1.53 5.78
CA ALA A 285 -49.84 1.16 4.46
C ALA A 285 -50.37 2.00 3.27
N GLU A 286 -50.76 3.25 3.50
CA GLU A 286 -51.22 4.23 2.50
C GLU A 286 -50.52 5.59 2.68
N THR A 287 -49.32 5.62 3.26
CA THR A 287 -48.56 6.87 3.39
C THR A 287 -47.94 7.19 2.03
N SER A 288 -48.42 8.24 1.36
CA SER A 288 -47.83 8.69 0.09
C SER A 288 -46.38 9.10 0.34
N PRO A 289 -45.47 8.89 -0.63
CA PRO A 289 -44.08 9.37 -0.55
C PRO A 289 -43.98 10.86 -0.19
N ALA A 290 -44.97 11.67 -0.60
CA ALA A 290 -45.03 13.09 -0.27
C ALA A 290 -45.37 13.34 1.21
N ASP A 291 -46.15 12.47 1.86
CA ASP A 291 -46.44 12.57 3.30
C ASP A 291 -45.21 12.23 4.15
N CYS A 292 -44.39 11.25 3.70
CA CYS A 292 -43.09 10.96 4.32
C CYS A 292 -42.12 12.15 4.18
N PHE A 293 -42.10 12.78 3.00
CA PHE A 293 -41.28 13.97 2.78
C PHE A 293 -41.76 15.17 3.63
N GLU A 294 -43.07 15.32 3.81
CA GLU A 294 -43.64 16.34 4.72
C GLU A 294 -43.21 16.13 6.17
N ALA A 295 -43.28 14.88 6.66
CA ALA A 295 -42.82 14.54 8.00
C ALA A 295 -41.33 14.83 8.18
N PHE A 296 -40.52 14.58 7.14
CA PHE A 296 -39.10 14.90 7.13
C PHE A 296 -38.84 16.42 7.17
N LEU A 297 -39.54 17.21 6.35
CA LEU A 297 -39.42 18.68 6.38
C LEU A 297 -39.80 19.26 7.75
N ARG A 298 -40.85 18.73 8.40
CA ARG A 298 -41.22 19.13 9.77
C ARG A 298 -40.15 18.77 10.79
N SER A 299 -39.47 17.62 10.63
CA SER A 299 -38.38 17.23 11.55
C SER A 299 -37.15 18.14 11.45
N LEU A 300 -36.97 18.82 10.32
CA LEU A 300 -35.91 19.80 10.08
C LEU A 300 -36.32 21.23 10.42
N ASP A 301 -37.54 21.43 10.95
CA ASP A 301 -38.11 22.73 11.35
C ASP A 301 -38.28 23.76 10.21
N PHE A 302 -38.43 23.28 8.96
CA PHE A 302 -38.75 24.15 7.83
C PHE A 302 -40.21 24.63 7.91
N GLN A 303 -40.40 25.94 8.06
CA GLN A 303 -41.72 26.57 8.04
C GLN A 303 -42.35 26.51 6.63
N GLU A 304 -43.69 26.56 6.54
CA GLU A 304 -44.43 26.44 5.27
C GLU A 304 -44.12 27.58 4.27
N ASP A 305 -43.76 28.76 4.76
CA ASP A 305 -43.50 29.96 3.95
C ASP A 305 -42.00 30.24 3.72
N ASP A 306 -41.11 29.29 4.02
CA ASP A 306 -39.67 29.49 3.86
C ASP A 306 -39.23 29.31 2.38
N PRO A 307 -38.61 30.31 1.72
CA PRO A 307 -38.06 30.14 0.37
C PRO A 307 -36.95 29.09 0.28
N GLN A 308 -36.33 28.69 1.40
CA GLN A 308 -35.36 27.59 1.43
C GLN A 308 -36.03 26.22 1.28
N ARG A 309 -37.30 26.08 1.69
CA ARG A 309 -38.07 24.85 1.57
C ARG A 309 -38.35 24.47 0.12
N SER A 310 -38.64 25.44 -0.74
CA SER A 310 -38.88 25.21 -2.18
C SER A 310 -37.60 24.82 -2.91
N LEU A 311 -36.48 25.51 -2.63
CA LEU A 311 -35.17 25.15 -3.19
C LEU A 311 -34.73 23.74 -2.79
N PHE A 312 -34.90 23.38 -1.52
CA PHE A 312 -34.56 22.05 -1.03
C PHE A 312 -35.45 20.96 -1.65
N THR A 313 -36.76 21.23 -1.78
CA THR A 313 -37.71 20.35 -2.46
C THR A 313 -37.30 20.10 -3.91
N ALA A 314 -36.93 21.16 -4.65
CA ALA A 314 -36.48 21.06 -6.04
C ALA A 314 -35.19 20.21 -6.19
N GLN A 315 -34.23 20.38 -5.27
CA GLN A 315 -32.99 19.58 -5.27
C GLN A 315 -33.24 18.09 -4.99
N VAL A 316 -34.14 17.78 -4.05
CA VAL A 316 -34.50 16.40 -3.74
C VAL A 316 -35.24 15.76 -4.91
N ALA A 317 -36.17 16.48 -5.53
CA ALA A 317 -36.89 16.00 -6.71
C ALA A 317 -35.94 15.70 -7.89
N GLU A 318 -34.97 16.58 -8.17
CA GLU A 318 -33.96 16.39 -9.21
C GLU A 318 -33.14 15.10 -8.97
N HIS A 319 -32.74 14.86 -7.72
CA HIS A 319 -31.97 13.66 -7.39
C HIS A 319 -32.82 12.38 -7.51
N VAL A 320 -34.09 12.44 -7.12
CA VAL A 320 -35.04 11.31 -7.28
C VAL A 320 -35.32 11.01 -8.76
N MET A 321 -35.36 12.05 -9.61
CA MET A 321 -35.48 11.89 -11.07
C MET A 321 -34.27 11.19 -11.69
N GLN A 322 -33.05 11.53 -11.25
CA GLN A 322 -31.81 10.90 -11.73
C GLN A 322 -31.75 9.39 -11.43
N HIS A 323 -32.42 8.95 -10.37
CA HIS A 323 -32.55 7.54 -9.99
C HIS A 323 -33.78 6.83 -10.60
N GLY A 324 -34.45 7.45 -11.58
CA GLY A 324 -35.50 6.83 -12.39
C GLY A 324 -36.87 6.75 -11.74
N ARG A 325 -37.10 7.44 -10.62
CA ARG A 325 -38.39 7.46 -9.90
C ARG A 325 -39.18 8.74 -10.17
N ARG A 326 -39.51 8.98 -11.44
CA ARG A 326 -40.19 10.21 -11.90
C ARG A 326 -41.53 10.46 -11.22
N GLU A 327 -42.36 9.42 -11.06
CA GLU A 327 -43.69 9.54 -10.44
C GLU A 327 -43.63 10.12 -9.02
N VAL A 328 -42.59 9.76 -8.25
CA VAL A 328 -42.38 10.25 -6.88
C VAL A 328 -41.87 11.70 -6.87
N ALA A 329 -40.98 12.05 -7.81
CA ALA A 329 -40.47 13.41 -7.93
C ALA A 329 -41.58 14.40 -8.34
N ASP A 330 -42.44 14.01 -9.28
CA ASP A 330 -43.57 14.82 -9.73
C ASP A 330 -44.60 15.01 -8.60
N GLU A 331 -44.86 13.98 -7.79
CA GLU A 331 -45.76 14.06 -6.63
C GLU A 331 -45.24 15.03 -5.55
N ILE A 332 -43.92 15.02 -5.29
CA ILE A 332 -43.25 15.92 -4.33
C ILE A 332 -43.28 17.37 -4.85
N LEU A 333 -42.95 17.61 -6.12
CA LEU A 333 -42.99 18.96 -6.71
C LEU A 333 -44.42 19.52 -6.71
N ARG A 334 -45.43 18.72 -7.07
CA ARG A 334 -46.82 19.17 -7.10
C ARG A 334 -47.33 19.67 -5.74
N ARG A 335 -46.82 19.12 -4.65
CA ARG A 335 -47.31 19.42 -3.29
C ARG A 335 -46.51 20.52 -2.60
N PHE A 336 -45.23 20.71 -2.94
CA PHE A 336 -44.33 21.58 -2.19
C PHE A 336 -43.65 22.67 -3.04
N ASP A 337 -43.83 22.68 -4.36
CA ASP A 337 -43.37 23.78 -5.21
C ASP A 337 -44.49 24.84 -5.36
N ALA A 338 -44.44 25.85 -4.50
CA ALA A 338 -45.21 27.06 -4.68
C ALA A 338 -44.48 27.96 -5.69
N SER A 339 -44.94 27.95 -6.95
CA SER A 339 -44.43 28.84 -7.99
C SER A 339 -44.38 30.28 -7.47
N PRO A 340 -43.22 30.98 -7.49
CA PRO A 340 -43.17 32.39 -7.12
C PRO A 340 -44.04 33.21 -8.09
N PRO A 341 -44.77 34.25 -7.64
CA PRO A 341 -45.48 35.13 -8.55
C PRO A 341 -44.48 35.81 -9.48
N MET A 342 -44.74 35.75 -10.80
CA MET A 342 -43.99 36.52 -11.78
C MET A 342 -44.01 38.00 -11.39
N PRO A 343 -42.85 38.70 -11.32
CA PRO A 343 -42.85 40.14 -11.27
C PRO A 343 -43.39 40.71 -12.60
N ASP A 344 -44.42 41.55 -12.46
CA ASP A 344 -45.12 42.27 -13.52
C ASP A 344 -44.14 43.15 -14.34
N PRO A 345 -44.08 43.05 -15.69
CA PRO A 345 -43.24 43.92 -16.49
C PRO A 345 -43.97 45.24 -16.76
N ALA A 346 -44.02 46.15 -15.78
CA ALA A 346 -44.39 47.54 -16.02
C ALA A 346 -43.91 48.47 -14.89
N ASN A 347 -42.82 49.20 -15.13
CA ASN A 347 -42.79 50.66 -15.04
C ASN A 347 -41.42 51.18 -15.49
N GLU A 348 -41.45 51.94 -16.59
CA GLU A 348 -40.52 53.02 -16.90
C GLU A 348 -40.59 54.14 -15.86
#